data_AF-A0A0D0DFA1-F1
#
_entry.id   AF-A0A0D0DFA1-F1
#
_cell.length_a   1.000
_cell.length_b   1.000
_cell.length_c   1.000
_cell.angle_alpha   90.00
_cell.angle_beta   90.00
_cell.angle_gamma   90.00
#
_symmetry.space_group_name_H-M   'P 1'
#
loop_
_entity.id
_entity.type
_entity.pdbx_description
1 polymer ?
#
loop_
_entity_poly.entity_id
_entity_poly.type
_entity_poly.pdbx_seq_one_letter_code
_entity_poly.pdbx_strand_id
1 'polypeptide(L)' 'TCCLPKCHISLIIWLHTTQIALNKHLHCIKKSDLPLCPFCDKIETVEHYLTSCPQYTHECHVLSIALGRRAGSVPFLL' A
#
# COMPACT_ATOMS: atom_id res chain seq x y z
N THR A 1 12.03 -21.13 -0.86
CA THR A 1 10.74 -20.60 -0.37
C THR A 1 11.03 -19.55 0.69
N CYS A 2 11.10 -18.28 0.29
CA CYS A 2 11.48 -17.20 1.19
C CYS A 2 10.36 -16.93 2.18
N CYS A 3 10.61 -17.20 3.47
CA CYS A 3 9.74 -16.82 4.56
C CYS A 3 9.70 -15.29 4.65
N LEU A 4 8.67 -14.66 4.09
CA LEU A 4 8.36 -13.26 4.35
C LEU A 4 8.19 -13.08 5.87
N PRO A 5 8.90 -12.14 6.52
CA PRO A 5 8.73 -11.90 7.95
C PRO A 5 7.25 -11.56 8.22
N LYS A 6 6.69 -12.09 9.31
CA LYS A 6 5.25 -12.02 9.64
C LYS A 6 4.65 -10.62 9.50
N CYS A 7 5.45 -9.58 9.78
CA CYS A 7 5.06 -8.18 9.63
C CYS A 7 4.67 -7.81 8.18
N HIS A 8 5.39 -8.32 7.18
CA HIS A 8 5.08 -8.07 5.76
C HIS A 8 3.82 -8.81 5.30
N ILE A 9 3.55 -10.00 5.84
CA ILE A 9 2.34 -10.76 5.52
C ILE A 9 1.10 -10.06 6.09
N SER A 10 1.16 -9.56 7.33
CA SER A 10 0.06 -8.77 7.90
C SER A 10 -0.23 -7.52 7.09
N LEU A 11 0.81 -6.81 6.60
CA LEU A 11 0.65 -5.63 5.74
C LEU A 11 -0.02 -6.00 4.41
N ILE A 12 0.40 -7.09 3.76
CA ILE A 12 -0.20 -7.59 2.51
C ILE A 12 -1.64 -8.04 2.72
N ILE A 13 -1.94 -8.77 3.80
CA ILE A 13 -3.31 -9.18 4.14
C ILE A 13 -4.18 -7.95 4.40
N TRP A 14 -3.67 -6.94 5.10
CA TRP A 14 -4.38 -5.69 5.39
C TRP A 14 -4.66 -4.86 4.14
N LEU A 15 -3.77 -4.90 3.15
CA LEU A 15 -3.98 -4.31 1.82
C LEU A 15 -5.06 -5.04 1.04
N HIS A 16 -4.97 -6.37 0.95
CA HIS A 16 -5.97 -7.21 0.28
C HIS A 16 -7.35 -7.12 0.93
N THR A 17 -7.42 -6.99 2.26
CA THR A 17 -8.68 -6.85 2.99
C THR A 17 -9.16 -5.41 3.10
N THR A 18 -8.48 -4.44 2.47
CA THR A 18 -8.80 -3.00 2.56
C THR A 18 -8.92 -2.48 4.02
N GLN A 19 -8.28 -3.17 4.98
CA GLN A 19 -8.25 -2.75 6.38
C GLN A 19 -7.23 -1.65 6.63
N ILE A 20 -6.27 -1.44 5.71
CA ILE A 20 -5.52 -0.19 5.74
C ILE A 20 -6.48 0.95 5.47
N ALA A 21 -6.54 1.84 6.44
CA ALA A 21 -7.18 3.13 6.43
C ALA A 21 -6.57 4.07 5.36
N LEU A 22 -6.50 3.62 4.09
CA LEU A 22 -6.12 4.48 2.98
C LEU A 22 -7.11 5.65 2.98
N ASN A 23 -6.58 6.86 3.01
CA ASN A 23 -7.40 8.07 3.12
C ASN A 23 -8.40 8.19 1.98
N LYS A 24 -8.10 7.66 0.79
CA LYS A 24 -9.10 7.55 -0.30
C LYS A 24 -10.31 6.71 0.11
N HIS A 25 -10.10 5.54 0.72
CA HIS A 25 -11.20 4.69 1.19
C HIS A 25 -11.93 5.33 2.37
N LEU A 26 -11.19 5.88 3.34
CA LEU A 26 -11.77 6.60 4.48
C LEU A 26 -12.62 7.80 4.03
N HIS A 27 -12.17 8.55 3.03
CA HIS A 27 -12.93 9.67 2.46
C HIS A 27 -14.23 9.20 1.80
N CYS A 28 -14.21 8.07 1.06
CA CYS A 28 -15.44 7.50 0.49
C CYS A 28 -16.49 7.15 1.56
N ILE A 29 -16.06 6.65 2.73
CA ILE A 29 -16.95 6.33 3.85
C ILE A 29 -17.12 7.49 4.84
N LYS A 30 -16.68 8.71 4.48
CA LYS A 30 -16.76 9.93 5.28
C LYS A 30 -16.08 9.85 6.66
N LYS A 31 -15.03 9.03 6.78
CA LYS A 31 -14.17 8.91 7.97
C LYS A 31 -12.88 9.73 7.89
N SER A 32 -12.57 10.30 6.72
CA SER A 32 -11.45 11.24 6.53
C SER A 32 -11.94 12.42 5.70
N ASP A 33 -11.50 13.62 6.06
CA ASP A 33 -11.88 14.86 5.38
C ASP A 33 -11.22 15.00 4.00
N LEU A 34 -10.05 14.37 3.80
CA LEU A 34 -9.28 14.46 2.57
C LEU A 34 -8.82 13.07 2.12
N PRO A 35 -8.84 12.76 0.81
CA PRO A 35 -8.37 11.48 0.30
C PRO A 35 -6.83 11.42 0.16
N LEU A 36 -6.09 12.31 0.84
CA LEU A 36 -4.67 12.54 0.63
C LEU A 36 -3.81 11.75 1.61
N CYS A 37 -2.63 11.34 1.15
CA CYS A 37 -1.60 10.75 1.98
C CYS A 37 -0.98 11.86 2.85
N PRO A 38 -0.90 11.69 4.18
CA PRO A 38 -0.38 12.72 5.08
C PRO A 38 1.11 13.02 4.89
N PHE A 39 1.83 12.19 4.13
CA PHE A 39 3.27 12.32 3.89
C PHE A 39 3.61 12.87 2.51
N CYS A 40 2.66 12.87 1.57
CA CYS A 40 2.95 13.10 0.14
C CYS A 40 2.06 14.16 -0.52
N ASP A 41 1.01 14.61 0.17
CA ASP A 41 -0.05 15.47 -0.38
C ASP A 41 -0.65 14.96 -1.72
N LYS A 42 -0.55 13.65 -1.96
CA LYS A 42 -1.10 12.94 -3.12
C LYS A 42 -2.26 12.08 -2.69
N ILE A 43 -3.18 11.78 -3.60
CA ILE A 43 -4.29 10.86 -3.31
C ILE A 43 -3.71 9.52 -2.85
N GLU A 44 -4.11 9.07 -1.66
CA GLU A 44 -3.63 7.83 -1.06
C GLU A 44 -4.35 6.64 -1.69
N THR A 45 -3.85 6.19 -2.84
CA THR A 45 -4.28 4.96 -3.52
C THR A 45 -3.46 3.77 -3.04
N VAL A 46 -3.97 2.55 -3.25
CA VAL A 46 -3.24 1.31 -2.94
C VAL A 46 -1.90 1.27 -3.69
N GLU A 47 -1.91 1.67 -4.95
CA GLU A 47 -0.70 1.82 -5.75
C GLU A 47 0.28 2.80 -5.11
N HIS A 48 -0.17 4.01 -4.76
CA HIS A 48 0.69 5.01 -4.11
C HIS A 48 1.31 4.46 -2.83
N TYR A 49 0.49 3.89 -1.95
CA TYR A 49 0.94 3.29 -0.69
C TYR A 49 1.96 2.18 -0.91
N LEU A 50 1.76 1.34 -1.93
CA LEU A 50 2.59 0.15 -2.16
C LEU A 50 3.87 0.39 -2.93
N THR A 51 3.90 1.37 -3.82
CA THR A 51 5.01 1.52 -4.77
C THR A 51 5.73 2.85 -4.66
N SER A 52 5.10 3.87 -4.07
CA SER A 52 5.51 5.27 -4.27
C SER A 52 5.53 6.13 -3.01
N CYS A 53 5.04 5.63 -1.86
CA CYS A 53 4.97 6.42 -0.64
C CYS A 53 6.36 6.50 0.01
N PRO A 54 6.95 7.70 0.17
CA PRO A 54 8.29 7.88 0.74
C PRO A 54 8.40 7.34 2.18
N GLN A 55 7.31 7.43 2.95
CA GLN A 55 7.26 6.91 4.31
C GLN A 55 7.51 5.40 4.38
N TYR A 56 7.15 4.66 3.32
CA TYR A 56 7.25 3.20 3.24
C TYR A 56 8.28 2.76 2.20
N THR A 57 9.28 3.60 1.90
CA THR A 57 10.26 3.33 0.83
C THR A 57 10.94 1.97 0.98
N HIS A 58 11.25 1.56 2.22
CA HIS A 58 11.88 0.27 2.49
C HIS A 58 10.94 -0.90 2.15
N GLU A 59 9.67 -0.81 2.58
CA GLU A 59 8.63 -1.80 2.30
C GLU A 59 8.31 -1.86 0.81
N CYS A 60 8.19 -0.71 0.14
CA CYS A 60 8.03 -0.61 -1.31
C CYS A 60 9.19 -1.30 -2.03
N HIS A 61 10.42 -1.09 -1.57
CA HIS A 61 11.60 -1.73 -2.14
C HIS A 61 11.57 -3.25 -1.96
N VAL A 62 11.30 -3.74 -0.75
CA VAL A 62 11.17 -5.18 -0.47
C VAL A 62 10.06 -5.81 -1.32
N LEU A 63 8.92 -5.15 -1.44
CA LEU A 63 7.81 -5.60 -2.26
C LEU A 63 8.18 -5.63 -3.76
N SER A 64 8.87 -4.59 -4.24
CA SER A 64 9.35 -4.52 -5.62
C SER A 64 10.35 -5.62 -5.94
N ILE A 65 11.23 -5.97 -5.01
CA ILE A 65 12.17 -7.10 -5.17
C ILE A 65 11.42 -8.43 -5.18
N ALA A 66 10.45 -8.62 -4.29
CA ALA A 66 9.67 -9.85 -4.19
C ALA A 66 8.78 -10.10 -5.43
N LEU A 67 8.17 -9.04 -5.98
CA LEU A 67 7.25 -9.14 -7.12
C LEU A 67 7.95 -8.96 -8.48
N GLY A 68 9.15 -8.39 -8.51
CA GLY A 68 9.89 -8.09 -9.73
C GLY A 68 9.09 -7.19 -10.67
N ARG A 69 9.06 -7.53 -11.97
CA ARG A 69 8.32 -6.77 -13.00
C ARG A 69 6.81 -6.66 -12.74
N ARG A 70 6.25 -7.50 -11.87
CA ARG A 70 4.82 -7.46 -11.54
C ARG A 70 4.46 -6.40 -10.49
N ALA A 71 5.46 -5.80 -9.84
CA ALA A 71 5.26 -4.79 -8.79
C ALA A 71 4.58 -3.50 -9.27
N GLY A 72 4.62 -3.20 -10.57
CA GLY A 72 3.97 -2.02 -11.15
C GLY A 72 2.52 -2.26 -11.59
N SER A 73 2.00 -3.49 -11.46
CA SER A 73 0.66 -3.84 -11.95
C SER A 73 -0.32 -3.96 -10.80
N VAL A 74 -1.20 -2.96 -10.64
CA VAL A 74 -2.24 -2.92 -9.61
C VAL A 74 -3.10 -4.20 -9.54
N PRO A 75 -3.50 -4.85 -10.66
CA PRO A 75 -4.23 -6.13 -10.63
C PRO A 75 -3.44 -7.32 -10.06
N PHE A 76 -2.12 -7.22 -9.91
CA PHE A 76 -1.29 -8.24 -9.26
C PHE A 76 -0.95 -7.88 -7.81
N LEU A 77 -1.33 -6.67 -7.38
CA LEU A 77 -1.18 -6.17 -6.01
C LEU A 77 -2.50 -6.28 -5.21
N LEU A 78 -3.59 -6.69 -5.88
CA LEU A 78 -4.97 -6.82 -5.40
C LEU A 78 -5.52 -8.18 -5.83
#